data_AF-A0A0K0FT02-F1
#
_entry.id   AF-A0A0K0FT02-F1
#
_cell.length_a   1.000
_cell.length_b   1.000
_cell.length_c   1.000
_cell.angle_alpha   90.00
_cell.angle_beta   90.00
_cell.angle_gamma   90.00
#
_symmetry.space_group_name_H-M   'P 1'
#
loop_
_entity.id
_entity.type
_entity.pdbx_description
1 polymer ?
#
loop_
_entity_poly.entity_id
_entity_poly.type
_entity_poly.pdbx_seq_one_letter_code
_entity_poly.pdbx_strand_id
1 'polypeptide(L)'
;MLQNRRALFENIVKNLKNQKDDDSNIVVDVEDDPTLYLDLKCSYNWLGIKLTEYELTKNKLLAENFVEIKKPTGFNIDKEMKYRTCTVDNTMSDIMSYMENWYPPSSIYDCWKCSQVFDLRFEGMEMSEISRILQDVESKKNKNEGMEKSRRKLPVYEKKMRSSNPTGSGKSTQVAQILLKHYITQGRGGKFNCIITQPRRLSAISLAKRVAQERYEKLGDSVGYCVRFDKVDPRPFGSILFETVGTILRKLSSGFRGVSHIIVDEVHERSLETDFLLIFLKKMLFTGCKIKIILMSATVETHEFENFFEKIKVLEIEGRSYNINETYLDEIIQHFEIIPTLREIYTKKILLS
;
A
#
# COMPACT_ATOMS: atom_id res chain seq x y z
N MET A 1 -22.43 11.19 -13.86
CA MET A 1 -22.76 9.84 -13.34
C MET A 1 -22.45 9.66 -11.84
N LEU A 2 -21.27 10.03 -11.33
CA LEU A 2 -20.95 9.88 -9.89
C LEU A 2 -21.78 10.76 -8.93
N GLN A 3 -22.28 11.92 -9.37
CA GLN A 3 -23.09 12.82 -8.53
C GLN A 3 -24.49 12.27 -8.18
N ASN A 4 -25.11 11.43 -9.04
CA ASN A 4 -26.44 10.86 -8.76
C ASN A 4 -26.43 9.73 -7.73
N ARG A 5 -25.34 8.98 -7.61
CA ARG A 5 -25.25 7.81 -6.71
C ARG A 5 -25.13 8.19 -5.24
N ARG A 6 -24.44 9.31 -4.95
CA ARG A 6 -24.34 9.86 -3.59
C ARG A 6 -25.68 10.42 -3.11
N ALA A 7 -26.41 11.09 -4.01
CA ALA A 7 -27.76 11.57 -3.72
C ALA A 7 -28.73 10.42 -3.44
N LEU A 8 -28.67 9.33 -4.22
CA LEU A 8 -29.48 8.12 -3.97
C LEU A 8 -29.19 7.51 -2.60
N PHE A 9 -27.91 7.34 -2.25
CA PHE A 9 -27.49 6.77 -0.97
C PHE A 9 -27.86 7.69 0.21
N GLU A 10 -27.69 9.00 0.07
CA GLU A 10 -28.09 9.97 1.09
C GLU A 10 -29.62 9.98 1.27
N ASN A 11 -30.40 9.77 0.21
CA ASN A 11 -31.86 9.69 0.28
C ASN A 11 -32.33 8.40 1.00
N ILE A 12 -31.68 7.27 0.71
CA ILE A 12 -31.94 5.98 1.40
C ILE A 12 -31.63 6.11 2.89
N VAL A 13 -30.46 6.66 3.24
CA VAL A 13 -30.05 6.86 4.64
C VAL A 13 -30.97 7.86 5.36
N LYS A 14 -31.47 8.88 4.66
CA LYS A 14 -32.41 9.85 5.21
C LYS A 14 -33.79 9.24 5.46
N ASN A 15 -34.25 8.35 4.59
CA ASN A 15 -35.50 7.60 4.77
C ASN A 15 -35.40 6.59 5.93
N LEU A 16 -34.26 5.90 6.06
CA LEU A 16 -33.99 4.97 7.17
C LEU A 16 -33.93 5.66 8.54
N LYS A 17 -33.45 6.92 8.60
CA LYS A 17 -33.40 7.70 9.84
C LYS A 17 -34.76 8.24 10.30
N ASN A 18 -35.75 8.29 9.41
CA ASN A 18 -37.08 8.84 9.71
C ASN A 18 -38.10 7.79 10.14
N GLN A 19 -37.80 6.49 10.03
CA GLN A 19 -38.62 5.41 10.57
C GLN A 19 -38.14 5.08 11.99
N LYS A 20 -38.92 5.50 12.99
CA LYS A 20 -38.71 5.14 14.40
C LYS A 20 -39.23 3.73 14.68
N ASP A 21 -38.41 2.96 15.40
CA ASP A 21 -38.76 1.90 16.36
C ASP A 21 -40.07 1.13 16.12
N ASP A 22 -40.12 0.33 15.06
CA ASP A 22 -40.94 -0.88 15.08
C ASP A 22 -40.14 -2.02 14.47
N ASP A 23 -40.01 -3.10 15.23
CA ASP A 23 -39.17 -4.29 15.04
C ASP A 23 -39.64 -5.19 13.88
N SER A 24 -39.95 -4.58 12.74
CA SER A 24 -40.40 -5.24 11.52
C SER A 24 -39.33 -5.11 10.44
N ASN A 25 -38.95 -6.26 9.86
CA ASN A 25 -37.93 -6.39 8.82
C ASN A 25 -38.01 -5.24 7.79
N ILE A 26 -36.99 -4.37 7.80
CA ILE A 26 -36.87 -3.27 6.85
C ILE A 26 -36.53 -3.85 5.48
N VAL A 27 -37.50 -3.84 4.57
CA VAL A 27 -37.31 -4.17 3.16
C VAL A 27 -36.97 -2.89 2.41
N VAL A 28 -35.74 -2.78 1.92
CA VAL A 28 -35.31 -1.69 1.05
C VAL A 28 -35.37 -2.17 -0.38
N ASP A 29 -36.26 -1.59 -1.18
CA ASP A 29 -36.25 -1.80 -2.63
C ASP A 29 -35.00 -1.15 -3.22
N VAL A 30 -34.07 -1.99 -3.67
CA VAL A 30 -32.91 -1.57 -4.44
C VAL A 30 -33.31 -1.64 -5.91
N GLU A 31 -33.36 -0.49 -6.59
CA GLU A 31 -33.61 -0.46 -8.03
C GLU A 31 -32.52 -1.26 -8.76
N ASP A 32 -32.94 -2.13 -9.67
CA ASP A 32 -32.03 -2.86 -10.56
C ASP A 32 -31.25 -1.85 -11.43
N ASP A 33 -29.95 -1.68 -11.16
CA ASP A 33 -29.02 -0.94 -12.03
C ASP A 33 -28.29 -1.95 -12.93
N PRO A 34 -28.70 -2.10 -14.20
CA PRO A 34 -28.10 -3.08 -15.12
C PRO A 34 -26.61 -2.82 -15.36
N THR A 35 -26.20 -1.56 -15.24
CA THR A 35 -24.82 -1.10 -15.43
C THR A 35 -23.95 -1.51 -14.25
N LEU A 36 -24.43 -1.29 -13.02
CA LEU A 36 -23.73 -1.73 -11.81
C LEU A 36 -23.64 -3.26 -11.75
N TYR A 37 -24.71 -3.95 -12.14
CA TYR A 37 -24.70 -5.40 -12.27
C TYR A 37 -23.66 -5.86 -13.28
N LEU A 38 -23.53 -5.19 -14.44
CA LEU A 38 -22.53 -5.52 -15.44
C LEU A 38 -21.10 -5.25 -14.95
N ASP A 39 -20.86 -4.13 -14.26
CA ASP A 39 -19.55 -3.78 -13.67
C ASP A 39 -19.14 -4.78 -12.59
N LEU A 40 -20.07 -5.16 -11.71
CA LEU A 40 -19.86 -6.19 -10.69
C LEU A 40 -19.63 -7.54 -11.36
N LYS A 41 -20.45 -7.94 -12.33
CA LYS A 41 -20.31 -9.20 -13.07
C LYS A 41 -18.96 -9.26 -13.80
N CYS A 42 -18.51 -8.17 -14.41
CA CYS A 42 -17.18 -8.08 -15.02
C CYS A 42 -16.08 -8.21 -13.96
N SER A 43 -16.22 -7.55 -12.81
CA SER A 43 -15.28 -7.63 -11.70
C SER A 43 -15.21 -9.04 -11.10
N TYR A 44 -16.35 -9.70 -10.89
CA TYR A 44 -16.44 -11.08 -10.39
C TYR A 44 -15.92 -12.09 -11.39
N ASN A 45 -16.25 -11.94 -12.68
CA ASN A 45 -15.69 -12.75 -13.76
C ASN A 45 -14.17 -12.58 -13.84
N TRP A 46 -13.68 -11.34 -13.72
CA TRP A 46 -12.26 -11.02 -13.72
C TRP A 46 -11.53 -11.60 -12.49
N LEU A 47 -12.19 -11.66 -11.33
CA LEU A 47 -11.69 -12.31 -10.12
C LEU A 47 -11.82 -13.85 -10.14
N GLY A 48 -12.45 -14.44 -11.16
CA GLY A 48 -12.68 -15.89 -11.26
C GLY A 48 -13.77 -16.41 -10.30
N ILE A 49 -14.59 -15.51 -9.74
CA ILE A 49 -15.69 -15.84 -8.83
C ILE A 49 -16.92 -16.17 -9.68
N LYS A 50 -17.20 -17.46 -9.91
CA LYS A 50 -18.52 -17.87 -10.43
C LYS A 50 -19.56 -17.66 -9.32
N LEU A 51 -20.53 -16.78 -9.58
CA LEU A 51 -21.79 -16.70 -8.83
C LEU A 51 -22.57 -17.98 -9.11
N THR A 52 -22.38 -19.00 -8.27
CA THR A 52 -23.12 -20.26 -8.35
C THR A 52 -24.38 -20.16 -7.49
N GLU A 53 -25.54 -20.48 -8.11
CA GLU A 53 -26.81 -20.89 -7.47
C GLU A 53 -27.92 -19.87 -7.20
N TYR A 54 -28.11 -18.83 -8.02
CA TYR A 54 -29.39 -18.09 -7.95
C TYR A 54 -29.99 -17.84 -9.34
N GLU A 55 -31.03 -18.61 -9.68
CA GLU A 55 -32.05 -18.16 -10.62
C GLU A 55 -32.98 -17.21 -9.88
N LEU A 56 -33.09 -15.97 -10.38
CA LEU A 56 -34.14 -15.03 -9.98
C LEU A 56 -35.49 -15.57 -10.45
N THR A 57 -36.05 -16.50 -9.68
CA THR A 57 -37.45 -16.88 -9.81
C THR A 57 -38.30 -15.80 -9.13
N LYS A 58 -39.31 -15.35 -9.85
CA LYS A 58 -40.24 -14.25 -9.52
C LYS A 58 -40.46 -14.07 -8.01
N ASN A 59 -39.96 -12.96 -7.47
CA ASN A 59 -40.25 -12.32 -6.17
C ASN A 59 -41.34 -12.99 -5.30
N LYS A 60 -41.02 -14.14 -4.69
CA LYS A 60 -41.73 -14.66 -3.53
C LYS A 60 -40.71 -15.25 -2.56
N LEU A 61 -40.34 -14.46 -1.55
CA LEU A 61 -39.54 -14.90 -0.42
C LEU A 61 -40.39 -15.82 0.46
N LEU A 62 -39.95 -17.07 0.65
CA LEU A 62 -40.46 -17.96 1.69
C LEU A 62 -39.76 -17.61 3.00
N ALA A 63 -40.55 -17.23 4.01
CA ALA A 63 -40.12 -16.61 5.26
C ALA A 63 -39.21 -17.48 6.17
N GLU A 64 -38.88 -18.71 5.78
CA GLU A 64 -38.18 -19.66 6.66
C GLU A 64 -36.65 -19.66 6.49
N ASN A 65 -36.11 -18.95 5.49
CA ASN A 65 -34.66 -18.91 5.21
C ASN A 65 -34.06 -17.51 5.46
N PHE A 66 -34.26 -16.96 6.65
CA PHE A 66 -33.46 -15.81 7.08
C PHE A 66 -32.01 -16.27 7.31
N VAL A 67 -31.10 -15.85 6.44
CA VAL A 67 -29.67 -15.91 6.72
C VAL A 67 -29.34 -14.72 7.62
N GLU A 68 -29.14 -14.98 8.91
CA GLU A 68 -28.70 -13.97 9.86
C GLU A 68 -27.28 -13.50 9.46
N ILE A 69 -27.19 -12.30 8.88
CA ILE A 69 -25.90 -11.69 8.53
C ILE A 69 -25.33 -11.08 9.81
N LYS A 70 -24.41 -11.81 10.45
CA LYS A 70 -23.66 -11.30 11.60
C LYS A 70 -22.86 -10.06 11.21
N LYS A 71 -22.69 -9.12 12.16
CA LYS A 71 -21.79 -7.97 12.01
C LYS A 71 -20.44 -8.44 11.45
N PRO A 72 -19.84 -7.72 10.49
CA PRO A 72 -18.60 -8.14 9.87
C PRO A 72 -17.52 -8.27 10.94
N THR A 73 -17.20 -9.50 11.31
CA THR A 73 -15.98 -9.82 12.02
C THR A 73 -14.84 -9.61 11.04
N GLY A 74 -13.82 -8.86 11.45
CA GLY A 74 -12.64 -8.60 10.63
C GLY A 74 -12.13 -9.89 10.00
N PHE A 75 -11.79 -9.82 8.72
CA PHE A 75 -11.21 -10.92 7.92
C PHE A 75 -12.09 -12.18 7.82
N ASN A 76 -12.95 -12.24 6.80
CA ASN A 76 -13.46 -13.54 6.30
C ASN A 76 -12.50 -14.10 5.23
N ILE A 77 -11.22 -14.24 5.59
CA ILE A 77 -10.18 -14.91 4.80
C ILE A 77 -10.14 -16.43 5.09
N ASP A 78 -10.97 -16.90 6.03
CA ASP A 78 -11.01 -18.29 6.52
C ASP A 78 -11.64 -19.32 5.57
N LYS A 79 -12.06 -18.92 4.36
CA LYS A 79 -12.36 -19.94 3.36
C LYS A 79 -11.04 -20.38 2.74
N GLU A 80 -10.59 -21.57 3.14
CA GLU A 80 -9.60 -22.35 2.38
C GLU A 80 -9.82 -22.10 0.91
N MET A 81 -8.78 -21.63 0.24
CA MET A 81 -8.81 -21.24 -1.17
C MET A 81 -9.11 -22.50 -1.97
N LYS A 82 -10.40 -22.82 -2.17
CA LYS A 82 -10.81 -23.95 -3.01
C LYS A 82 -10.35 -23.63 -4.42
N TYR A 83 -9.30 -24.31 -4.86
CA TYR A 83 -8.83 -24.30 -6.24
C TYR A 83 -10.00 -24.68 -7.13
N ARG A 84 -10.66 -23.70 -7.74
CA ARG A 84 -11.47 -23.93 -8.92
C ARG A 84 -10.47 -24.03 -10.07
N THR A 85 -10.16 -25.26 -10.48
CA THR A 85 -9.65 -25.52 -11.83
C THR A 85 -10.73 -25.05 -12.80
N CYS A 86 -10.66 -23.77 -13.19
CA CYS A 86 -11.49 -23.24 -14.24
C CYS A 86 -10.96 -23.82 -15.56
N THR A 87 -11.60 -24.88 -16.03
CA THR A 87 -11.62 -25.25 -17.44
C THR A 87 -12.41 -24.18 -18.17
N VAL A 88 -11.71 -23.12 -18.58
CA VAL A 88 -12.18 -22.21 -19.63
C VAL A 88 -11.38 -22.57 -20.87
N ASP A 89 -12.07 -23.09 -21.88
CA ASP A 89 -11.51 -23.33 -23.21
C ASP A 89 -11.28 -21.97 -23.91
N ASN A 90 -10.21 -21.28 -23.52
CA ASN A 90 -9.27 -20.59 -24.39
C ASN A 90 -8.26 -19.79 -23.55
N THR A 91 -6.99 -20.18 -23.72
CA THR A 91 -5.76 -19.43 -23.49
C THR A 91 -5.53 -18.82 -22.10
N MET A 92 -5.12 -19.69 -21.18
CA MET A 92 -4.29 -19.37 -20.00
C MET A 92 -2.98 -18.60 -20.34
N SER A 93 -2.68 -18.33 -21.61
CA SER A 93 -1.50 -17.57 -22.05
C SER A 93 -1.60 -16.07 -21.75
N ASP A 94 -2.79 -15.47 -21.78
CA ASP A 94 -2.88 -14.01 -21.77
C ASP A 94 -2.70 -13.42 -20.37
N ILE A 95 -3.27 -14.05 -19.34
CA ILE A 95 -3.08 -13.65 -17.94
C ILE A 95 -1.66 -13.98 -17.46
N MET A 96 -1.09 -15.09 -17.92
CA MET A 96 0.32 -15.44 -17.67
C MET A 96 1.26 -14.42 -18.33
N SER A 97 1.00 -14.00 -19.57
CA SER A 97 1.79 -13.02 -20.32
C SER A 97 1.93 -11.66 -19.60
N TYR A 98 0.90 -11.18 -18.90
CA TYR A 98 1.02 -9.95 -18.11
C TYR A 98 1.85 -10.13 -16.82
N MET A 99 1.79 -11.31 -16.21
CA MET A 99 2.55 -11.66 -15.00
C MET A 99 4.02 -12.04 -15.30
N GLU A 100 4.32 -12.46 -16.54
CA GLU A 100 5.65 -12.80 -17.06
C GLU A 100 6.57 -11.59 -17.30
N ASN A 101 6.05 -10.36 -17.17
CA ASN A 101 6.79 -9.14 -17.47
C ASN A 101 7.73 -8.68 -16.35
N TRP A 102 8.25 -9.59 -15.53
CA TRP A 102 9.35 -9.29 -14.62
C TRP A 102 10.66 -9.90 -15.13
N TYR A 103 11.70 -9.08 -15.15
CA TYR A 103 13.08 -9.54 -15.29
C TYR A 103 13.97 -8.66 -14.41
N PRO A 104 15.11 -9.17 -13.92
CA PRO A 104 16.02 -8.41 -13.06
C PRO A 104 16.62 -7.20 -13.79
N PRO A 105 17.19 -6.21 -13.09
CA PRO A 105 17.85 -5.07 -13.74
C PRO A 105 18.84 -5.49 -14.83
N SER A 106 18.75 -4.83 -15.99
CA SER A 106 19.61 -5.04 -17.17
C SER A 106 20.23 -3.72 -17.60
N SER A 107 21.46 -3.73 -18.13
CA SER A 107 22.19 -2.49 -18.47
C SER A 107 21.54 -1.68 -19.60
N ILE A 108 20.66 -2.32 -20.38
CA ILE A 108 20.01 -1.72 -21.56
C ILE A 108 18.63 -1.15 -21.27
N TYR A 109 18.05 -1.35 -20.07
CA TYR A 109 16.67 -0.97 -19.78
C TYR A 109 16.54 -0.05 -18.56
N ASP A 110 15.83 1.07 -18.74
CA ASP A 110 15.41 2.00 -17.70
C ASP A 110 13.99 1.65 -17.24
N CYS A 111 13.87 1.11 -16.02
CA CYS A 111 12.59 0.69 -15.47
C CYS A 111 11.66 1.84 -15.07
N TRP A 112 12.19 3.05 -14.86
CA TRP A 112 11.39 4.21 -14.46
C TRP A 112 10.71 4.86 -15.66
N LYS A 113 11.39 4.84 -16.82
CA LYS A 113 10.87 5.35 -18.09
C LYS A 113 10.23 4.28 -18.97
N CYS A 114 10.38 3.00 -18.58
CA CYS A 114 9.95 1.84 -19.34
C CYS A 114 10.54 1.79 -20.77
N SER A 115 11.80 2.20 -20.93
CA SER A 115 12.47 2.35 -22.23
C SER A 115 13.90 1.82 -22.20
N GLN A 116 14.58 1.85 -23.35
CA GLN A 116 16.04 1.69 -23.35
C GLN A 116 16.72 2.81 -22.56
N VAL A 117 17.92 2.53 -22.07
CA VAL A 117 18.75 3.51 -21.35
C VAL A 117 19.32 4.52 -22.33
N PHE A 118 18.82 5.76 -22.24
CA PHE A 118 19.33 6.93 -22.97
C PHE A 118 20.12 7.89 -22.06
N ASP A 119 20.35 7.50 -20.80
CA ASP A 119 21.15 8.30 -19.89
C ASP A 119 22.62 8.21 -20.31
N LEU A 120 23.17 9.29 -20.86
CA LEU A 120 24.54 9.37 -21.39
C LEU A 120 25.61 8.92 -20.39
N ARG A 121 25.30 8.90 -19.08
CA ARG A 121 26.20 8.42 -18.03
C ARG A 121 26.34 6.89 -18.00
N PHE A 122 25.39 6.17 -18.60
CA PHE A 122 25.27 4.70 -18.52
C PHE A 122 25.00 4.02 -19.88
N GLU A 123 24.67 4.78 -20.92
CA GLU A 123 24.38 4.26 -22.26
C GLU A 123 25.54 3.40 -22.78
N GLY A 124 25.21 2.19 -23.26
CA GLY A 124 26.18 1.24 -23.82
C GLY A 124 27.13 0.60 -22.80
N MET A 125 27.00 0.88 -21.51
CA MET A 125 27.90 0.34 -20.48
C MET A 125 27.46 -1.04 -19.99
N GLU A 126 28.44 -1.86 -19.59
CA GLU A 126 28.19 -3.12 -18.91
C GLU A 126 27.74 -2.90 -17.46
N MET A 127 26.99 -3.87 -16.91
CA MET A 127 26.44 -3.77 -15.54
C MET A 127 27.52 -3.63 -14.46
N SER A 128 28.72 -4.19 -14.70
CA SER A 128 29.88 -4.07 -13.83
C SER A 128 30.44 -2.64 -13.82
N GLU A 129 30.52 -1.99 -14.98
CA GLU A 129 30.99 -0.62 -15.14
C GLU A 129 30.04 0.36 -14.48
N ILE A 130 28.73 0.20 -14.72
CA ILE A 130 27.67 0.96 -14.05
C ILE A 130 27.83 0.85 -12.52
N SER A 131 28.04 -0.37 -12.01
CA SER A 131 28.22 -0.60 -10.58
C SER A 131 29.49 0.07 -10.03
N ARG A 132 30.59 0.11 -10.80
CA ARG A 132 31.83 0.81 -10.43
C ARG A 132 31.64 2.32 -10.38
N ILE A 133 30.93 2.89 -11.35
CA ILE A 133 30.59 4.32 -11.37
C ILE A 133 29.76 4.67 -10.14
N LEU A 134 28.74 3.87 -9.82
CA LEU A 134 27.90 4.11 -8.64
C LEU A 134 28.67 4.02 -7.32
N GLN A 135 29.68 3.14 -7.23
CA GLN A 135 30.60 3.09 -6.09
C GLN A 135 31.44 4.35 -5.96
N ASP A 136 32.04 4.81 -7.06
CA ASP A 136 32.84 6.02 -7.10
C ASP A 136 32.02 7.24 -6.69
N VAL A 137 30.82 7.39 -7.26
CA VAL A 137 29.86 8.45 -6.90
C VAL A 137 29.51 8.39 -5.41
N GLU A 138 29.19 7.22 -4.85
CA GLU A 138 28.85 7.09 -3.42
C GLU A 138 30.06 7.40 -2.51
N SER A 139 31.28 7.09 -2.94
CA SER A 139 32.51 7.36 -2.19
C SER A 139 32.86 8.85 -2.12
N LYS A 140 32.56 9.60 -3.19
CA LYS A 140 32.86 11.03 -3.35
C LYS A 140 31.83 11.96 -2.71
N LYS A 141 30.77 11.42 -2.09
CA LYS A 141 29.75 12.25 -1.43
C LYS A 141 30.32 13.02 -0.25
N ASN A 142 30.05 14.33 -0.23
CA ASN A 142 30.33 15.20 0.90
C ASN A 142 29.35 14.93 2.03
N LYS A 143 29.72 14.00 2.92
CA LYS A 143 28.87 13.56 4.03
C LYS A 143 28.72 14.68 5.07
N ASN A 144 27.49 14.94 5.48
CA ASN A 144 27.23 15.77 6.65
C ASN A 144 27.30 14.89 7.91
N GLU A 145 28.36 15.03 8.70
CA GLU A 145 28.56 14.22 9.90
C GLU A 145 27.43 14.37 10.93
N GLY A 146 26.85 15.57 11.07
CA GLY A 146 25.73 15.80 11.98
C GLY A 146 24.50 14.99 11.58
N MET A 147 24.20 14.95 10.29
CA MET A 147 23.10 14.15 9.75
C MET A 147 23.37 12.65 9.89
N GLU A 148 24.58 12.17 9.60
CA GLU A 148 24.95 10.76 9.80
C GLU A 148 24.83 10.34 11.27
N LYS A 149 25.27 11.18 12.21
CA LYS A 149 25.12 10.94 13.65
C LYS A 149 23.65 10.83 14.03
N SER A 150 22.79 11.73 13.54
CA SER A 150 21.35 11.68 13.79
C SER A 150 20.70 10.43 13.22
N ARG A 151 21.09 10.00 12.01
CA ARG A 151 20.55 8.78 11.38
C ARG A 151 20.94 7.53 12.14
N ARG A 152 22.19 7.41 12.60
CA ARG A 152 22.68 6.24 13.36
C ARG A 152 21.98 6.07 14.72
N LYS A 153 21.38 7.13 15.25
CA LYS A 153 20.56 7.08 16.47
C LYS A 153 19.14 6.56 16.21
N LEU A 154 18.72 6.44 14.94
CA LEU A 154 17.39 5.94 14.65
C LEU A 154 17.29 4.46 15.00
N PRO A 155 16.17 4.01 15.58
CA PRO A 155 16.04 2.64 16.06
C PRO A 155 16.22 1.56 14.98
N VAL A 156 15.92 1.87 13.71
CA VAL A 156 16.21 0.99 12.55
C VAL A 156 17.69 0.60 12.37
N TYR A 157 18.63 1.33 12.99
CA TYR A 157 20.04 0.95 13.03
C TYR A 157 20.43 0.10 14.25
N GLU A 158 19.57 0.01 15.27
CA GLU A 158 19.79 -0.80 16.46
C GLU A 158 19.29 -2.24 16.24
N LYS A 159 20.17 -3.23 16.38
CA LYS A 159 19.82 -4.67 16.26
C LYS A 159 19.24 -5.24 17.56
N LYS A 160 18.22 -4.64 18.17
CA LYS A 160 17.58 -5.19 19.38
C LYS A 160 16.14 -5.65 19.08
N MET A 161 15.76 -6.75 19.74
CA MET A 161 14.60 -7.62 19.44
C MET A 161 13.84 -8.03 20.73
N ARG A 162 12.89 -7.21 21.17
CA ARG A 162 11.76 -7.25 22.15
C ARG A 162 10.71 -6.14 21.90
N SER A 163 9.59 -6.49 21.27
CA SER A 163 8.22 -5.92 21.33
C SER A 163 7.98 -4.39 21.42
N SER A 164 7.24 -3.93 20.40
CA SER A 164 6.55 -2.65 20.18
C SER A 164 7.32 -1.62 19.32
N ASN A 165 6.88 -1.51 18.06
CA ASN A 165 7.34 -0.51 17.11
C ASN A 165 6.42 0.72 17.17
N PRO A 166 6.94 1.92 17.44
CA PRO A 166 6.20 3.17 17.32
C PRO A 166 6.50 3.89 16.00
N THR A 167 5.60 4.78 15.62
CA THR A 167 5.81 5.82 14.60
C THR A 167 7.15 6.56 14.86
N GLY A 168 7.92 6.82 13.80
CA GLY A 168 9.20 7.53 13.92
C GLY A 168 10.44 6.66 14.13
N SER A 169 10.37 5.32 14.01
CA SER A 169 11.54 4.43 14.07
C SER A 169 12.49 4.50 12.87
N GLY A 170 12.10 5.22 11.80
CA GLY A 170 12.94 5.47 10.63
C GLY A 170 12.77 4.48 9.46
N LYS A 171 11.80 3.56 9.50
CA LYS A 171 11.59 2.53 8.46
C LYS A 171 11.49 3.11 7.05
N SER A 172 10.53 4.01 6.84
CA SER A 172 10.20 4.64 5.55
C SER A 172 11.34 5.46 4.93
N THR A 173 12.26 5.96 5.75
CA THR A 173 13.42 6.72 5.28
C THR A 173 14.67 5.86 5.13
N GLN A 174 14.91 4.89 6.02
CA GLN A 174 16.22 4.21 6.10
C GLN A 174 16.31 2.87 5.38
N VAL A 175 15.24 2.04 5.35
CA VAL A 175 15.35 0.65 4.87
C VAL A 175 15.90 0.56 3.45
N ALA A 176 15.30 1.31 2.52
CA ALA A 176 15.77 1.32 1.13
C ALA A 176 17.18 1.93 0.98
N GLN A 177 17.52 2.95 1.79
CA GLN A 177 18.87 3.53 1.76
C GLN A 177 19.93 2.53 2.22
N ILE A 178 19.64 1.75 3.26
CA ILE A 178 20.53 0.70 3.76
C ILE A 178 20.74 -0.36 2.68
N LEU A 179 19.66 -0.80 2.03
CA LEU A 179 19.74 -1.78 0.94
C LEU A 179 20.51 -1.24 -0.26
N LEU A 180 20.21 -0.02 -0.72
CA LEU A 180 20.92 0.63 -1.82
C LEU A 180 22.43 0.72 -1.51
N LYS A 181 22.78 1.21 -0.31
CA LYS A 181 24.18 1.33 0.12
C LYS A 181 24.87 -0.04 0.21
N HIS A 182 24.18 -1.08 0.68
CA HIS A 182 24.70 -2.44 0.68
C HIS A 182 25.01 -2.92 -0.75
N TYR A 183 24.10 -2.73 -1.70
CA TYR A 183 24.32 -3.11 -3.09
C TYR A 183 25.49 -2.35 -3.72
N ILE A 184 25.58 -1.04 -3.49
CA ILE A 184 26.69 -0.21 -3.99
C ILE A 184 28.02 -0.70 -3.40
N THR A 185 28.13 -0.82 -2.07
CA THR A 185 29.38 -1.23 -1.41
C THR A 185 29.86 -2.63 -1.82
N GLN A 186 28.94 -3.52 -2.23
CA GLN A 186 29.26 -4.86 -2.72
C GLN A 186 29.56 -4.92 -4.24
N GLY A 187 29.67 -3.78 -4.93
CA GLY A 187 29.95 -3.75 -6.37
C GLY A 187 28.78 -4.20 -7.23
N ARG A 188 27.56 -4.13 -6.68
CA ARG A 188 26.32 -4.57 -7.31
C ARG A 188 25.31 -3.43 -7.43
N GLY A 189 25.75 -2.17 -7.35
CA GLY A 189 24.89 -0.99 -7.35
C GLY A 189 23.93 -0.94 -8.55
N GLY A 190 24.40 -1.34 -9.75
CA GLY A 190 23.57 -1.36 -10.95
C GLY A 190 22.41 -2.37 -10.91
N LYS A 191 22.49 -3.37 -10.03
CA LYS A 191 21.46 -4.41 -9.83
C LYS A 191 20.39 -4.01 -8.79
N PHE A 192 20.40 -2.77 -8.32
CA PHE A 192 19.45 -2.27 -7.32
C PHE A 192 18.54 -1.21 -7.93
N ASN A 193 17.24 -1.51 -8.02
CA ASN A 193 16.17 -0.56 -8.33
C ASN A 193 14.99 -0.88 -7.41
N CYS A 194 14.60 0.10 -6.60
CA CYS A 194 13.62 -0.11 -5.53
C CYS A 194 12.42 0.83 -5.69
N ILE A 195 11.22 0.25 -5.71
CA ILE A 195 9.97 1.01 -5.55
C ILE A 195 9.60 1.00 -4.06
N ILE A 196 9.19 2.15 -3.54
CA ILE A 196 8.59 2.27 -2.20
C ILE A 196 7.19 2.84 -2.36
N THR A 197 6.18 2.08 -1.94
CA THR A 197 4.80 2.54 -2.00
C THR A 197 4.50 3.47 -0.83
N GLN A 198 3.58 4.40 -1.04
CA GLN A 198 3.00 5.24 0.00
C GLN A 198 1.49 5.36 -0.22
N PRO A 199 0.66 5.36 0.83
CA PRO A 199 -0.79 5.52 0.67
C PRO A 199 -1.16 6.93 0.18
N ARG A 200 -0.33 7.94 0.51
CA ARG A 200 -0.66 9.36 0.27
C ARG A 200 0.40 10.05 -0.59
N ARG A 201 -0.06 10.95 -1.48
CA ARG A 201 0.81 11.73 -2.40
C ARG A 201 1.83 12.57 -1.64
N LEU A 202 1.40 13.28 -0.59
CA LEU A 202 2.28 14.14 0.20
C LEU A 202 3.38 13.32 0.90
N SER A 203 3.06 12.11 1.37
CA SER A 203 4.05 11.20 1.96
C SER A 203 5.10 10.78 0.94
N ALA A 204 4.69 10.35 -0.27
CA ALA A 204 5.63 10.00 -1.35
C ALA A 204 6.59 11.15 -1.69
N ILE A 205 6.07 12.37 -1.89
CA ILE A 205 6.87 13.54 -2.26
C ILE A 205 7.82 13.95 -1.11
N SER A 206 7.29 14.06 0.11
CA SER A 206 8.07 14.52 1.27
C SER A 206 9.16 13.53 1.66
N LEU A 207 8.88 12.22 1.64
CA LEU A 207 9.86 11.17 1.90
C LEU A 207 10.94 11.13 0.83
N ALA A 208 10.59 11.23 -0.46
CA ALA A 208 11.58 11.29 -1.53
C ALA A 208 12.53 12.48 -1.37
N LYS A 209 11.99 13.68 -1.08
CA LYS A 209 12.78 14.88 -0.82
C LYS A 209 13.68 14.70 0.40
N ARG A 210 13.13 14.17 1.50
CA ARG A 210 13.89 13.91 2.73
C ARG A 210 15.02 12.91 2.50
N VAL A 211 14.75 11.81 1.80
CA VAL A 211 15.75 10.77 1.51
C VAL A 211 16.83 11.27 0.55
N ALA A 212 16.48 12.10 -0.45
CA ALA A 212 17.48 12.77 -1.29
C ALA A 212 18.42 13.66 -0.46
N GLN A 213 17.86 14.47 0.45
CA GLN A 213 18.65 15.29 1.38
C GLN A 213 19.56 14.43 2.28
N GLU A 214 19.04 13.33 2.82
CA GLU A 214 19.82 12.37 3.62
C GLU A 214 20.93 11.66 2.86
N ARG A 215 20.87 11.67 1.52
CA ARG A 215 21.90 11.13 0.64
C ARG A 215 22.85 12.18 0.09
N TYR A 216 22.70 13.44 0.51
CA TYR A 216 23.49 14.59 0.02
C TYR A 216 23.34 14.81 -1.48
N GLU A 217 22.15 14.51 -2.00
CA GLU A 217 21.84 14.56 -3.42
C GLU A 217 20.68 15.51 -3.71
N LYS A 218 20.58 15.93 -4.97
CA LYS A 218 19.36 16.53 -5.49
C LYS A 218 18.35 15.42 -5.79
N LEU A 219 17.07 15.72 -5.58
CA LEU A 219 16.00 14.85 -6.06
C LEU A 219 16.13 14.65 -7.58
N GLY A 220 15.96 13.41 -8.04
CA GLY A 220 16.22 12.99 -9.42
C GLY A 220 17.59 12.35 -9.65
N ASP A 221 18.51 12.38 -8.68
CA ASP A 221 19.76 11.60 -8.76
C ASP A 221 19.51 10.13 -8.39
N SER A 222 19.77 9.68 -7.15
CA SER A 222 19.44 8.30 -6.76
C SER A 222 18.03 8.14 -6.20
N VAL A 223 17.30 9.23 -5.98
CA VAL A 223 15.99 9.23 -5.32
C VAL A 223 15.00 10.06 -6.12
N GLY A 224 13.82 9.52 -6.38
CA GLY A 224 12.74 10.21 -7.07
C GLY A 224 11.37 9.91 -6.49
N TYR A 225 10.33 10.50 -7.08
CA TYR A 225 8.95 10.13 -6.81
C TYR A 225 8.10 10.14 -8.08
N CYS A 226 7.02 9.36 -8.07
CA CYS A 226 5.97 9.45 -9.08
C CYS A 226 4.59 9.38 -8.41
N VAL A 227 3.84 10.47 -8.54
CA VAL A 227 2.45 10.55 -8.11
C VAL A 227 1.58 11.00 -9.27
N ARG A 228 0.26 10.97 -9.10
CA ARG A 228 -0.65 11.47 -10.14
C ARG A 228 -0.32 12.94 -10.48
N PHE A 229 -0.10 13.21 -11.76
CA PHE A 229 0.18 14.53 -12.34
C PHE A 229 1.51 15.18 -11.95
N ASP A 230 2.38 14.50 -11.21
CA ASP A 230 3.67 15.07 -10.80
C ASP A 230 4.69 13.96 -10.58
N LYS A 231 5.88 14.10 -11.17
CA LYS A 231 6.95 13.10 -11.06
C LYS A 231 8.33 13.72 -11.21
N VAL A 232 9.29 13.11 -10.53
CA VAL A 232 10.73 13.31 -10.72
C VAL A 232 11.36 11.93 -10.73
N ASP A 233 11.73 11.46 -11.93
CA ASP A 233 12.34 10.15 -12.11
C ASP A 233 13.81 10.19 -11.61
N PRO A 234 14.27 9.18 -10.84
CA PRO A 234 15.68 9.05 -10.51
C PRO A 234 16.46 8.52 -11.71
N ARG A 235 17.79 8.42 -11.56
CA ARG A 235 18.64 7.75 -12.53
C ARG A 235 18.24 6.27 -12.74
N PRO A 236 18.55 5.66 -13.90
CA PRO A 236 18.07 4.32 -14.26
C PRO A 236 18.53 3.17 -13.35
N PHE A 237 19.64 3.36 -12.63
CA PHE A 237 20.31 2.31 -11.86
C PHE A 237 20.72 2.76 -10.46
N GLY A 238 20.67 1.84 -9.51
CA GLY A 238 21.10 2.12 -8.13
C GLY A 238 20.26 3.23 -7.52
N SER A 239 18.93 3.11 -7.68
CA SER A 239 17.99 4.17 -7.32
C SER A 239 16.71 3.69 -6.62
N ILE A 240 16.02 4.65 -6.02
CA ILE A 240 14.82 4.51 -5.21
C ILE A 240 13.74 5.42 -5.78
N LEU A 241 12.55 4.88 -6.04
CA LEU A 241 11.39 5.64 -6.50
C LEU A 241 10.24 5.49 -5.49
N PHE A 242 9.81 6.61 -4.92
CA PHE A 242 8.61 6.66 -4.08
C PHE A 242 7.36 6.84 -4.95
N GLU A 243 6.38 5.94 -4.85
CA GLU A 243 5.14 6.07 -5.60
C GLU A 243 3.91 5.89 -4.72
N THR A 244 2.80 6.53 -5.09
CA THR A 244 1.51 6.14 -4.50
C THR A 244 1.07 4.77 -5.00
N VAL A 245 0.42 3.99 -4.14
CA VAL A 245 -0.11 2.66 -4.51
C VAL A 245 -0.95 2.72 -5.79
N GLY A 246 -1.87 3.70 -5.89
CA GLY A 246 -2.70 3.87 -7.09
C GLY A 246 -1.92 4.23 -8.37
N THR A 247 -0.72 4.79 -8.28
CA THR A 247 0.14 5.03 -9.45
C THR A 247 0.79 3.73 -9.93
N ILE A 248 1.24 2.89 -9.00
CA ILE A 248 1.76 1.55 -9.29
C ILE A 248 0.68 0.69 -9.95
N LEU A 249 -0.54 0.69 -9.40
CA LEU A 249 -1.65 -0.10 -9.95
C LEU A 249 -1.97 0.27 -11.41
N ARG A 250 -1.87 1.55 -11.77
CA ARG A 250 -2.06 2.01 -13.16
C ARG A 250 -0.94 1.55 -14.11
N LYS A 251 0.26 1.31 -13.57
CA LYS A 251 1.43 0.85 -14.32
C LYS A 251 1.57 -0.68 -14.34
N LEU A 252 0.68 -1.44 -13.70
CA LEU A 252 0.76 -2.90 -13.64
C LEU A 252 0.82 -3.56 -15.03
N SER A 253 0.15 -2.97 -16.03
CA SER A 253 0.21 -3.45 -17.42
C SER A 253 1.61 -3.40 -18.03
N SER A 254 2.46 -2.47 -17.58
CA SER A 254 3.86 -2.37 -18.02
C SER A 254 4.81 -3.36 -17.30
N GLY A 255 4.30 -4.05 -16.27
CA GLY A 255 5.04 -4.98 -15.44
C GLY A 255 6.04 -4.30 -14.51
N PHE A 256 6.95 -5.10 -13.94
CA PHE A 256 8.00 -4.64 -13.02
C PHE A 256 9.40 -4.94 -13.58
N ARG A 257 9.55 -4.86 -14.90
CA ARG A 257 10.80 -5.03 -15.64
C ARG A 257 11.91 -4.18 -15.04
N GLY A 258 13.05 -4.78 -14.71
CA GLY A 258 14.19 -4.08 -14.16
C GLY A 258 14.01 -3.54 -12.72
N VAL A 259 12.94 -3.92 -12.02
CA VAL A 259 12.76 -3.63 -10.59
C VAL A 259 13.27 -4.80 -9.76
N SER A 260 14.17 -4.56 -8.81
CA SER A 260 14.69 -5.63 -7.96
C SER A 260 14.01 -5.72 -6.59
N HIS A 261 13.51 -4.59 -6.08
CA HIS A 261 12.85 -4.51 -4.77
C HIS A 261 11.54 -3.73 -4.85
N ILE A 262 10.52 -4.20 -4.15
CA ILE A 262 9.29 -3.47 -3.87
C ILE A 262 9.11 -3.44 -2.36
N ILE A 263 9.02 -2.24 -1.81
CA ILE A 263 8.71 -2.01 -0.41
C ILE A 263 7.28 -1.49 -0.36
N VAL A 264 6.39 -2.23 0.29
CA VAL A 264 5.03 -1.77 0.58
C VAL A 264 5.03 -1.16 1.97
N ASP A 265 4.96 0.17 2.04
CA ASP A 265 4.96 0.88 3.31
C ASP A 265 3.54 1.14 3.81
N GLU A 266 3.40 1.31 5.13
CA GLU A 266 2.13 1.56 5.81
C GLU A 266 1.04 0.53 5.48
N VAL A 267 1.41 -0.76 5.40
CA VAL A 267 0.45 -1.85 5.12
C VAL A 267 -0.68 -1.94 6.15
N HIS A 268 -0.48 -1.33 7.32
CA HIS A 268 -1.47 -1.23 8.39
C HIS A 268 -2.65 -0.30 8.06
N GLU A 269 -2.54 0.59 7.05
CA GLU A 269 -3.65 1.46 6.65
C GLU A 269 -4.78 0.68 5.92
N ARG A 270 -4.56 -0.59 5.53
CA ARG A 270 -5.57 -1.52 4.96
C ARG A 270 -6.46 -0.91 3.87
N SER A 271 -5.86 -0.11 2.98
CA SER A 271 -6.59 0.42 1.83
C SER A 271 -6.83 -0.69 0.80
N LEU A 272 -7.98 -0.62 0.12
CA LEU A 272 -8.34 -1.57 -0.95
C LEU A 272 -7.23 -1.67 -2.01
N GLU A 273 -6.63 -0.54 -2.37
CA GLU A 273 -5.52 -0.50 -3.34
C GLU A 273 -4.29 -1.25 -2.85
N THR A 274 -3.98 -1.17 -1.55
CA THR A 274 -2.83 -1.86 -0.95
C THR A 274 -3.07 -3.36 -0.92
N ASP A 275 -4.25 -3.80 -0.48
CA ASP A 275 -4.60 -5.22 -0.45
C ASP A 275 -4.56 -5.83 -1.85
N PHE A 276 -5.07 -5.10 -2.85
CA PHE A 276 -5.00 -5.51 -4.24
C PHE A 276 -3.55 -5.64 -4.74
N LEU A 277 -2.69 -4.67 -4.41
CA LEU A 277 -1.27 -4.76 -4.72
C LEU A 277 -0.63 -6.00 -4.06
N LEU A 278 -0.95 -6.30 -2.80
CA LEU A 278 -0.43 -7.49 -2.10
C LEU A 278 -0.85 -8.80 -2.77
N ILE A 279 -2.10 -8.90 -3.24
CA ILE A 279 -2.57 -10.06 -4.02
C ILE A 279 -1.75 -10.20 -5.31
N PHE A 280 -1.51 -9.10 -6.03
CA PHE A 280 -0.70 -9.12 -7.24
C PHE A 280 0.75 -9.57 -6.95
N LEU A 281 1.37 -8.98 -5.93
CA LEU A 281 2.74 -9.31 -5.52
C LEU A 281 2.87 -10.77 -5.04
N LYS A 282 1.87 -11.30 -4.31
CA LYS A 282 1.81 -12.72 -3.95
C LYS A 282 1.81 -13.58 -5.21
N LYS A 283 0.93 -13.30 -6.17
CA LYS A 283 0.88 -14.05 -7.44
C LYS A 283 2.21 -14.02 -8.19
N MET A 284 2.88 -12.86 -8.27
CA MET A 284 4.21 -12.77 -8.88
C MET A 284 5.22 -13.70 -8.22
N LEU A 285 5.26 -13.77 -6.88
CA LEU A 285 6.16 -14.68 -6.17
C LEU A 285 5.88 -16.16 -6.51
N PHE A 286 4.61 -16.53 -6.66
CA PHE A 286 4.22 -17.90 -7.06
C PHE A 286 4.67 -18.26 -8.49
N THR A 287 4.79 -17.29 -9.39
CA THR A 287 5.33 -17.53 -10.76
C THR A 287 6.85 -17.75 -10.79
N GLY A 288 7.55 -17.66 -9.65
CA GLY A 288 9.00 -17.83 -9.57
C GLY A 288 9.81 -16.56 -9.80
N CYS A 289 9.16 -15.39 -9.87
CA CYS A 289 9.84 -14.10 -9.94
C CYS A 289 10.80 -13.92 -8.74
N LYS A 290 12.06 -13.58 -9.00
CA LYS A 290 13.09 -13.40 -7.95
C LYS A 290 13.08 -12.01 -7.32
N ILE A 291 12.00 -11.25 -7.51
CA ILE A 291 11.80 -9.93 -6.93
C ILE A 291 11.79 -10.00 -5.40
N LYS A 292 12.33 -8.97 -4.73
CA LYS A 292 12.33 -8.87 -3.27
C LYS A 292 11.19 -7.98 -2.82
N ILE A 293 10.27 -8.53 -2.03
CA ILE A 293 9.15 -7.78 -1.46
C ILE A 293 9.40 -7.59 0.03
N ILE A 294 9.24 -6.36 0.51
CA ILE A 294 9.37 -5.99 1.92
C ILE A 294 8.08 -5.30 2.33
N LEU A 295 7.44 -5.78 3.39
CA LEU A 295 6.27 -5.15 3.98
C LEU A 295 6.71 -4.37 5.21
N MET A 296 6.32 -3.10 5.31
CA MET A 296 6.61 -2.26 6.47
C MET A 296 5.31 -1.83 7.13
N SER A 297 5.21 -2.09 8.43
CA SER A 297 4.07 -1.74 9.27
C SER A 297 4.55 -0.99 10.52
N ALA A 298 3.76 -0.01 10.96
CA ALA A 298 3.92 0.61 12.27
C ALA A 298 3.26 -0.22 13.39
N THR A 299 2.31 -1.10 13.07
CA THR A 299 1.59 -1.93 14.05
C THR A 299 2.19 -3.33 14.17
N VAL A 300 2.01 -3.95 15.34
CA VAL A 300 2.61 -5.24 15.74
C VAL A 300 1.87 -6.44 15.13
N GLU A 301 0.65 -6.27 14.61
CA GLU A 301 -0.13 -7.40 14.09
C GLU A 301 0.37 -7.85 12.70
N THR A 302 1.39 -8.70 12.69
CA THR A 302 2.03 -9.26 11.48
C THR A 302 1.45 -10.61 11.05
N HIS A 303 0.69 -11.27 11.93
CA HIS A 303 0.24 -12.66 11.76
C HIS A 303 -0.60 -12.86 10.50
N GLU A 304 -1.44 -11.88 10.14
CA GLU A 304 -2.24 -11.98 8.92
C GLU A 304 -1.38 -11.93 7.64
N PHE A 305 -0.32 -11.12 7.64
CA PHE A 305 0.61 -11.06 6.51
C PHE A 305 1.49 -12.32 6.43
N GLU A 306 1.85 -12.89 7.58
CA GLU A 306 2.55 -14.18 7.67
C GLU A 306 1.73 -15.32 7.07
N ASN A 307 0.47 -15.43 7.48
CA ASN A 307 -0.47 -16.39 6.92
C ASN A 307 -0.68 -16.15 5.42
N PHE A 308 -0.82 -14.90 5.00
CA PHE A 308 -1.08 -14.57 3.61
C PHE A 308 0.10 -14.90 2.68
N PHE A 309 1.36 -14.66 3.07
CA PHE A 309 2.52 -14.93 2.22
C PHE A 309 3.16 -16.32 2.45
N GLU A 310 2.74 -17.08 3.47
CA GLU A 310 3.15 -18.44 3.87
C GLU A 310 4.65 -18.62 4.22
N LYS A 311 5.56 -17.83 3.65
CA LYS A 311 7.03 -17.86 3.85
C LYS A 311 7.63 -16.47 3.98
N ILE A 312 6.99 -15.58 4.72
CA ILE A 312 7.58 -14.27 5.03
C ILE A 312 8.51 -14.39 6.24
N LYS A 313 9.63 -13.66 6.23
CA LYS A 313 10.46 -13.47 7.43
C LYS A 313 10.06 -12.15 8.06
N VAL A 314 9.61 -12.19 9.31
CA VAL A 314 9.30 -10.99 10.07
C VAL A 314 10.55 -10.47 10.77
N LEU A 315 10.77 -9.17 10.66
CA LEU A 315 11.80 -8.43 11.34
C LEU A 315 11.12 -7.33 12.16
N GLU A 316 11.14 -7.48 13.48
CA GLU A 316 10.69 -6.43 14.40
C GLU A 316 11.81 -5.40 14.61
N ILE A 317 11.45 -4.12 14.74
CA ILE A 317 12.39 -2.98 14.82
C ILE A 317 11.95 -2.10 15.98
N GLU A 318 12.41 -2.43 17.18
CA GLU A 318 12.09 -1.66 18.38
C GLU A 318 12.50 -0.21 18.33
N GLY A 319 11.87 0.56 19.22
CA GLY A 319 12.42 1.80 19.73
C GLY A 319 11.64 3.01 19.25
N ARG A 320 11.53 4.00 20.13
CA ARG A 320 10.75 5.22 19.95
C ARG A 320 11.74 6.38 19.75
N SER A 321 11.45 7.26 18.79
CA SER A 321 12.15 8.54 18.56
C SER A 321 12.45 9.30 19.86
N TYR A 322 11.37 9.46 20.62
CA TYR A 322 11.25 10.30 21.79
C TYR A 322 10.16 9.73 22.70
N ASN A 323 10.23 10.03 23.99
CA ASN A 323 9.12 9.73 24.89
C ASN A 323 7.95 10.66 24.57
N ILE A 324 6.77 10.07 24.39
CA ILE A 324 5.52 10.79 24.15
C ILE A 324 4.68 10.58 25.41
N ASN A 325 4.34 11.67 26.08
CA ASN A 325 3.38 11.65 27.17
C ASN A 325 1.99 11.73 26.54
N GLU A 326 1.17 10.71 26.78
CA GLU A 326 -0.23 10.68 26.38
C GLU A 326 -1.03 11.30 27.52
N THR A 327 -1.89 12.27 27.20
CA THR A 327 -2.85 12.83 28.15
C THR A 327 -4.25 12.65 27.61
N TYR A 328 -5.15 12.21 28.48
CA TYR A 328 -6.55 11.94 28.14
C TYR A 328 -7.44 13.14 28.47
N LEU A 329 -8.67 13.13 27.95
CA LEU A 329 -9.57 14.29 28.04
C LEU A 329 -9.85 14.70 29.49
N ASP A 330 -10.03 13.73 30.37
CA ASP A 330 -10.23 13.91 31.82
C ASP A 330 -9.02 14.60 32.47
N GLU A 331 -7.80 14.20 32.14
CA GLU A 331 -6.58 14.86 32.62
C GLU A 331 -6.45 16.28 32.08
N ILE A 332 -6.84 16.54 30.83
CA ILE A 332 -6.86 17.88 30.23
C ILE A 332 -7.89 18.76 30.95
N ILE A 333 -9.10 18.25 31.19
CA ILE A 333 -10.15 18.98 31.91
C ILE A 333 -9.71 19.31 33.33
N GLN A 334 -9.08 18.34 34.03
CA GLN A 334 -8.59 18.52 35.38
C GLN A 334 -7.40 19.49 35.44
N HIS A 335 -6.44 19.38 34.53
CA HIS A 335 -5.23 20.20 34.53
C HIS A 335 -5.49 21.66 34.17
N PHE A 336 -6.38 21.90 33.21
CA PHE A 336 -6.70 23.25 32.73
C PHE A 336 -7.98 23.81 33.33
N GLU A 337 -8.60 23.10 34.27
CA GLU A 337 -9.87 23.45 34.91
C GLU A 337 -10.94 23.89 33.89
N ILE A 338 -10.99 23.19 32.75
CA ILE A 338 -11.86 23.57 31.64
C ILE A 338 -13.29 23.27 32.02
N ILE A 339 -14.03 24.31 32.35
CA ILE A 339 -15.49 24.27 32.45
C ILE A 339 -16.04 24.62 31.06
N PRO A 340 -16.73 23.70 30.37
CA PRO A 340 -17.37 24.01 29.10
C PRO A 340 -18.33 25.18 29.30
N THR A 341 -18.06 26.34 28.69
CA THR A 341 -19.00 27.45 28.73
C THR A 341 -20.27 27.06 27.99
N LEU A 342 -21.41 27.06 28.69
CA LEU A 342 -22.75 26.97 28.12
C LEU A 342 -23.05 28.24 27.31
N ARG A 343 -22.44 28.38 26.12
CA ARG A 343 -22.95 29.33 25.13
C ARG A 343 -24.10 28.66 24.39
N GLU A 344 -25.31 28.97 24.88
CA GLU A 344 -26.61 28.72 24.26
C GLU A 344 -26.93 27.26 23.93
N ILE A 345 -27.06 26.42 24.97
CA ILE A 345 -28.14 25.44 24.94
C ILE A 345 -29.43 26.26 25.02
N TYR A 346 -29.96 26.63 23.85
CA TYR A 346 -31.36 27.04 23.76
C TYR A 346 -32.19 25.95 24.44
N THR A 347 -32.78 26.36 25.55
CA THR A 347 -33.84 25.72 26.30
C THR A 347 -34.86 25.06 25.36
N LYS A 348 -34.68 23.77 25.07
CA LYS A 348 -35.79 22.84 25.01
C LYS A 348 -35.67 21.92 26.20
N LYS A 349 -36.34 22.32 27.29
CA LYS A 349 -36.81 21.41 28.33
C LYS A 349 -37.48 20.23 27.63
N ILE A 350 -36.82 19.08 27.60
CA ILE A 350 -37.52 17.81 27.51
C ILE A 350 -37.76 17.42 28.96
N LEU A 351 -38.98 17.70 29.42
CA LEU A 351 -39.53 17.07 30.61
C LEU A 351 -39.58 15.57 30.32
N LEU A 352 -38.83 14.78 31.07
CA LEU A 352 -39.10 13.36 31.22
C LEU A 352 -40.21 13.24 32.26
N SER A 353 -41.41 12.86 31.79
CA SER A 353 -42.48 12.25 32.59
C SER A 353 -42.52 10.77 32.30
#